data_AF-A0A3D4S8R2-F1
#
_entry.id   AF-A0A3D4S8R2-F1
#
_cell.length_a   1.000
_cell.length_b   1.000
_cell.length_c   1.000
_cell.angle_alpha   90.00
_cell.angle_beta   90.00
_cell.angle_gamma   90.00
#
_symmetry.space_group_name_H-M   'P 1'
#
loop_
_entity.id
_entity.type
_entity.pdbx_description
1 polymer ?
#
loop_
_entity_poly.entity_id
_entity_poly.type
_entity_poly.pdbx_seq_one_letter_code
_entity_poly.pdbx_strand_id
1 'polypeptide(L)'
;MDFTKLLEYQKVDLEYKKLNDEIVGNKDYKTMKAKKEEFNAAKQAVGEAEALAESVMNAYNGALEYMKANADKIEAVVARLTAGELNEDEEKAAVDELETLKAALNEWEKKAAALKTNADKAIADFTEAQKTGKTARTVYADSKAKYEEFKKGKEQEYEKIKNRLAELQKTVEPKVFEVYKQITAEGKYPAFVPAIGDDASPACGACGMGLSGTAKSDLKNQGYCRCETCRRIIFKQE
;
A
#
# COMPACT_ATOMS: atom_id res chain seq x y z
N MET A 1 47.15 -13.42 3.48
CA MET A 1 45.84 -14.01 3.13
C MET A 1 45.46 -13.45 1.77
N ASP A 2 45.11 -14.29 0.80
CA ASP A 2 44.75 -13.82 -0.54
C ASP A 2 43.29 -13.34 -0.55
N PHE A 3 43.08 -12.02 -0.65
CA PHE A 3 41.75 -11.41 -0.71
C PHE A 3 41.21 -11.28 -2.14
N THR A 4 41.97 -11.69 -3.15
CA THR A 4 41.62 -11.53 -4.57
C THR A 4 40.25 -12.12 -4.88
N LYS A 5 39.95 -13.32 -4.36
CA LYS A 5 38.65 -13.99 -4.59
C LYS A 5 37.47 -13.24 -3.99
N LEU A 6 37.63 -12.70 -2.78
CA LEU A 6 36.58 -11.92 -2.13
C LEU A 6 36.40 -10.56 -2.81
N LEU A 7 37.49 -9.91 -3.23
CA LEU A 7 37.43 -8.65 -3.96
C LEU A 7 36.76 -8.83 -5.33
N GLU A 8 37.03 -9.94 -6.01
CA GLU A 8 36.32 -10.31 -7.24
C GLU A 8 34.84 -10.56 -6.97
N TYR A 9 34.50 -11.33 -5.93
CA TYR A 9 33.11 -11.54 -5.51
C TYR A 9 32.40 -10.21 -5.25
N GLN A 10 33.00 -9.33 -4.44
CA GLN A 10 32.42 -8.04 -4.09
C GLN A 10 32.19 -7.15 -5.31
N LYS A 11 33.11 -7.16 -6.28
CA LYS A 11 32.96 -6.40 -7.51
C LYS A 11 31.69 -6.83 -8.26
N VAL A 12 31.49 -8.14 -8.41
CA VAL A 12 30.29 -8.69 -9.06
C VAL A 12 29.04 -8.45 -8.21
N ASP A 13 29.16 -8.47 -6.88
CA ASP A 13 28.03 -8.23 -5.97
C ASP A 13 27.57 -6.77 -6.03
N LEU A 14 28.49 -5.82 -6.22
CA LEU A 14 28.16 -4.42 -6.50
C LEU A 14 27.45 -4.24 -7.84
N GLU A 15 27.87 -4.98 -8.88
CA GLU A 15 27.18 -5.00 -10.19
C GLU A 15 25.76 -5.55 -10.04
N TYR A 16 25.62 -6.69 -9.34
CA TYR A 16 24.33 -7.30 -9.01
C TYR A 16 23.43 -6.35 -8.23
N LYS A 17 23.97 -5.71 -7.18
CA LYS A 17 23.24 -4.76 -6.36
C LYS A 17 22.72 -3.59 -7.19
N LYS A 18 23.57 -2.98 -8.03
CA LYS A 18 23.16 -1.86 -8.90
C LYS A 18 22.02 -2.28 -9.83
N LEU A 19 22.13 -3.43 -10.48
CA LEU A 19 21.10 -3.95 -11.36
C LEU A 19 19.80 -4.25 -10.61
N ASN A 20 19.90 -4.87 -9.43
CA ASN A 20 18.75 -5.15 -8.58
C ASN A 20 18.08 -3.86 -8.08
N ASP A 21 18.86 -2.85 -7.68
CA ASP A 21 18.36 -1.54 -7.27
C ASP A 21 17.64 -0.83 -8.44
N GLU A 22 18.13 -0.97 -9.68
CA GLU A 22 17.47 -0.46 -10.88
C GLU A 22 16.11 -1.15 -11.10
N ILE A 23 16.06 -2.48 -10.94
CA ILE A 23 14.84 -3.28 -11.12
C ILE A 23 13.80 -2.98 -10.05
N VAL A 24 14.20 -2.94 -8.78
CA VAL A 24 13.29 -2.67 -7.65
C VAL A 24 12.91 -1.19 -7.57
N GLY A 25 13.84 -0.31 -7.96
CA GLY A 25 13.66 1.14 -7.98
C GLY A 25 12.81 1.64 -9.14
N ASN A 26 12.51 0.78 -10.12
CA ASN A 26 11.80 1.11 -11.35
C ASN A 26 10.48 1.86 -11.09
N LYS A 27 10.30 3.01 -11.75
CA LYS A 27 9.14 3.89 -11.55
C LYS A 27 7.83 3.24 -11.99
N ASP A 28 7.86 2.41 -13.04
CA ASP A 28 6.68 1.76 -13.60
C ASP A 28 6.24 0.62 -12.70
N TYR A 29 7.17 -0.10 -12.04
CA TYR A 29 6.84 -1.03 -10.96
C TYR A 29 6.11 -0.35 -9.80
N LYS A 30 6.65 0.79 -9.32
CA LYS A 30 6.04 1.55 -8.22
C LYS A 30 4.66 2.07 -8.61
N THR A 31 4.52 2.64 -9.81
CA THR A 31 3.26 3.13 -10.35
C THR A 31 2.24 1.99 -10.49
N MET A 32 2.65 0.84 -11.04
CA MET A 32 1.81 -0.35 -11.17
C MET A 32 1.29 -0.80 -9.81
N LYS A 33 2.15 -0.88 -8.77
CA LYS A 33 1.73 -1.28 -7.43
C LYS A 33 0.70 -0.30 -6.84
N ALA A 34 1.00 0.99 -6.90
CA ALA A 34 0.09 2.03 -6.40
C ALA A 34 -1.27 2.02 -7.11
N LYS A 35 -1.28 1.87 -8.45
CA LYS A 35 -2.53 1.82 -9.22
C LYS A 35 -3.32 0.54 -9.02
N LYS A 36 -2.67 -0.58 -8.66
CA LYS A 36 -3.37 -1.80 -8.22
C LYS A 36 -4.12 -1.56 -6.90
N GLU A 37 -3.48 -0.90 -5.95
CA GLU A 37 -4.08 -0.55 -4.65
C GLU A 37 -5.24 0.44 -4.85
N GLU A 38 -5.06 1.48 -5.66
CA GLU A 38 -6.09 2.46 -6.02
C GLU A 38 -7.29 1.80 -6.73
N PHE A 39 -7.06 0.87 -7.66
CA PHE A 39 -8.14 0.12 -8.31
C PHE A 39 -8.94 -0.73 -7.31
N ASN A 40 -8.26 -1.39 -6.37
CA ASN A 40 -8.92 -2.19 -5.35
C ASN A 40 -9.77 -1.32 -4.41
N ALA A 41 -9.26 -0.16 -4.00
CA ALA A 41 -10.01 0.80 -3.21
C ALA A 41 -11.24 1.32 -3.97
N ALA A 42 -11.09 1.65 -5.25
CA ALA A 42 -12.23 2.04 -6.09
C ALA A 42 -13.28 0.93 -6.22
N LYS A 43 -12.86 -0.33 -6.35
CA LYS A 43 -13.77 -1.48 -6.38
C LYS A 43 -14.55 -1.63 -5.07
N GLN A 44 -13.88 -1.44 -3.93
CA GLN A 44 -14.54 -1.44 -2.62
C GLN A 44 -15.57 -0.30 -2.52
N ALA A 45 -15.19 0.92 -2.92
CA ALA A 45 -16.08 2.07 -2.90
C ALA A 45 -17.33 1.88 -3.78
N VAL A 46 -17.20 1.21 -4.94
CA VAL A 46 -18.37 0.82 -5.75
C VAL A 46 -19.32 -0.07 -4.94
N GLY A 47 -18.82 -1.11 -4.27
CA GLY A 47 -19.65 -2.01 -3.47
C GLY A 47 -20.33 -1.30 -2.30
N GLU A 48 -19.63 -0.36 -1.64
CA GLU A 48 -20.20 0.45 -0.56
C GLU A 48 -21.30 1.39 -1.07
N ALA A 49 -21.11 2.00 -2.25
CA ALA A 49 -22.10 2.86 -2.89
C ALA A 49 -23.35 2.07 -3.32
N GLU A 50 -23.17 0.86 -3.87
CA GLU A 50 -24.27 -0.05 -4.22
C GLU A 50 -25.06 -0.48 -2.98
N ALA A 51 -24.38 -0.84 -1.89
CA ALA A 51 -25.03 -1.20 -0.63
C ALA A 51 -25.83 -0.02 -0.03
N LEU A 52 -25.29 1.20 -0.12
CA LEU A 52 -26.01 2.41 0.31
C LEU A 52 -27.25 2.66 -0.58
N ALA A 53 -27.10 2.51 -1.90
CA ALA A 53 -28.23 2.66 -2.83
C ALA A 53 -29.33 1.63 -2.55
N GLU A 54 -28.97 0.37 -2.31
CA GLU A 54 -29.93 -0.68 -1.94
C GLU A 54 -30.65 -0.35 -0.63
N SER A 55 -29.90 0.09 0.39
CA SER A 55 -30.49 0.53 1.66
C SER A 55 -31.46 1.69 1.49
N VAL A 56 -31.14 2.66 0.62
CA VAL A 56 -32.03 3.79 0.32
C VAL A 56 -33.30 3.32 -0.40
N MET A 57 -33.17 2.42 -1.40
CA MET A 57 -34.31 1.87 -2.12
C MET A 57 -35.24 1.08 -1.23
N ASN A 58 -34.70 0.25 -0.34
CA ASN A 58 -35.49 -0.52 0.62
C ASN A 58 -36.24 0.40 1.59
N ALA A 59 -35.57 1.43 2.11
CA ALA A 59 -36.21 2.40 2.99
C ALA A 59 -37.28 3.23 2.27
N TYR A 60 -37.05 3.62 1.01
CA TYR A 60 -38.00 4.33 0.18
C TYR A 60 -39.25 3.50 -0.12
N ASN A 61 -39.09 2.23 -0.51
CA ASN A 61 -40.21 1.33 -0.77
C ASN A 61 -41.02 1.07 0.50
N GLY A 62 -40.35 0.86 1.64
CA GLY A 62 -41.03 0.73 2.93
C GLY A 62 -41.79 2.02 3.31
N ALA A 63 -41.25 3.19 3.00
CA ALA A 63 -41.93 4.47 3.20
C ALA A 63 -43.19 4.57 2.35
N LEU A 64 -43.13 4.19 1.08
CA LEU A 64 -44.27 4.20 0.16
C LEU A 64 -45.40 3.29 0.64
N GLU A 65 -45.09 2.06 1.04
CA GLU A 65 -46.08 1.13 1.58
C GLU A 65 -46.72 1.68 2.85
N TYR A 66 -45.90 2.23 3.76
CA TYR A 66 -46.38 2.83 5.00
C TYR A 66 -47.29 4.04 4.75
N MET A 67 -46.89 4.95 3.85
CA MET A 67 -47.70 6.12 3.48
C MET A 67 -49.03 5.72 2.85
N LYS A 68 -49.03 4.71 1.97
CA LYS A 68 -50.26 4.18 1.38
C LYS A 68 -51.21 3.62 2.42
N ALA A 69 -50.71 2.77 3.33
CA ALA A 69 -51.52 2.22 4.40
C ALA A 69 -52.10 3.29 5.34
N ASN A 70 -51.36 4.38 5.58
CA ASN A 70 -51.86 5.50 6.37
C ASN A 70 -52.87 6.36 5.59
N ALA A 71 -52.70 6.54 4.28
CA ALA A 71 -53.68 7.22 3.44
C ALA A 71 -55.03 6.49 3.45
N ASP A 72 -55.02 5.16 3.29
CA ASP A 72 -56.23 4.33 3.35
C ASP A 72 -56.95 4.47 4.70
N LYS A 73 -56.20 4.55 5.81
CA LYS A 73 -56.76 4.80 7.15
C LYS A 73 -57.36 6.18 7.30
N ILE A 74 -56.67 7.22 6.81
CA ILE A 74 -57.18 8.59 6.83
C ILE A 74 -58.50 8.67 6.07
N GLU A 75 -58.57 8.07 4.87
CA GLU A 75 -59.81 8.01 4.08
C GLU A 75 -60.94 7.32 4.85
N ALA A 76 -60.66 6.20 5.52
CA ALA A 76 -61.66 5.49 6.32
C ALA A 76 -62.16 6.32 7.52
N VAL A 77 -61.26 7.01 8.23
CA VAL A 77 -61.63 7.86 9.38
C VAL A 77 -62.43 9.08 8.92
N VAL A 78 -62.02 9.72 7.82
CA VAL A 78 -62.76 10.84 7.22
C VAL A 78 -64.15 10.41 6.76
N ALA A 79 -64.28 9.24 6.14
CA ALA A 79 -65.58 8.71 5.72
C ALA A 79 -66.53 8.49 6.91
N ARG A 80 -66.02 7.93 8.02
CA ARG A 80 -66.78 7.77 9.27
C ARG A 80 -67.25 9.10 9.85
N LEU A 81 -66.36 10.10 9.92
CA LEU A 81 -66.70 11.44 10.39
C LEU A 81 -67.75 12.12 9.51
N THR A 82 -67.66 11.93 8.18
CA THR A 82 -68.55 12.59 7.22
C THR A 82 -69.93 11.93 7.14
N ALA A 83 -70.06 10.66 7.55
CA ALA A 83 -71.35 9.96 7.56
C ALA A 83 -72.37 10.58 8.54
N GLY A 84 -71.91 11.33 9.56
CA GLY A 84 -72.78 12.03 10.50
C GLY A 84 -73.49 11.12 11.51
N GLU A 85 -73.01 9.88 11.68
CA GLU A 85 -73.60 8.85 12.54
C GLU A 85 -72.88 8.68 13.89
N LEU A 86 -71.80 9.43 14.12
CA LEU A 86 -70.96 9.32 15.32
C LEU A 86 -71.50 10.17 16.47
N ASN A 87 -71.29 9.71 17.70
CA ASN A 87 -71.49 10.54 18.89
C ASN A 87 -70.24 11.39 19.23
N GLU A 88 -70.36 12.32 20.18
CA GLU A 88 -69.29 13.26 20.56
C GLU A 88 -67.98 12.57 20.99
N ASP A 89 -68.06 11.47 21.74
CA ASP A 89 -66.88 10.72 22.17
C ASP A 89 -66.20 9.99 20.99
N GLU A 90 -67.00 9.46 20.05
CA GLU A 90 -66.51 8.80 18.84
C GLU A 90 -65.88 9.78 17.85
N GLU A 91 -66.45 10.98 17.70
CA GLU A 91 -65.87 12.06 16.90
C GLU A 91 -64.52 12.50 17.45
N LYS A 92 -64.43 12.68 18.78
CA LYS A 92 -63.18 13.04 19.45
C LYS A 92 -62.10 11.98 19.25
N ALA A 93 -62.44 10.69 19.40
CA ALA A 93 -61.51 9.60 19.16
C ALA A 93 -61.00 9.55 17.71
N ALA A 94 -61.87 9.83 16.73
CA ALA A 94 -61.50 9.89 15.32
C ALA A 94 -60.57 11.08 15.02
N VAL A 95 -60.78 12.24 15.64
CA VAL A 95 -59.87 13.39 15.53
C VAL A 95 -58.50 13.08 16.13
N ASP A 96 -58.44 12.43 17.30
CA ASP A 96 -57.19 12.01 17.92
C ASP A 96 -56.41 11.00 17.05
N GLU A 97 -57.13 10.09 16.38
CA GLU A 97 -56.54 9.16 15.40
C GLU A 97 -55.94 9.92 14.20
N LEU A 98 -56.64 10.93 13.66
CA LEU A 98 -56.13 11.76 12.56
C LEU A 98 -54.89 12.57 12.95
N GLU A 99 -54.85 13.16 14.15
CA GLU A 99 -53.66 13.87 14.62
C GLU A 99 -52.47 12.92 14.81
N THR A 100 -52.71 11.68 15.26
CA THR A 100 -51.68 10.64 15.32
C THR A 100 -51.15 10.28 13.92
N LEU A 101 -52.04 10.08 12.94
CA LEU A 101 -51.66 9.77 11.56
C LEU A 101 -50.89 10.92 10.90
N LYS A 102 -51.30 12.17 11.15
CA LYS A 102 -50.61 13.38 10.70
C LYS A 102 -49.21 13.51 11.30
N ALA A 103 -49.05 13.24 12.60
CA ALA A 103 -47.73 13.22 13.23
C ALA A 103 -46.81 12.17 12.58
N ALA A 104 -47.33 10.97 12.31
CA ALA A 104 -46.58 9.92 11.63
C ALA A 104 -46.16 10.31 10.20
N LEU A 105 -47.03 10.97 9.42
CA LEU A 105 -46.68 11.47 8.08
C LEU A 105 -45.59 12.55 8.13
N ASN A 106 -45.67 13.48 9.08
CA ASN A 106 -44.66 14.53 9.27
C ASN A 106 -43.26 13.97 9.60
N GLU A 107 -43.18 12.86 10.34
CA GLU A 107 -41.90 12.19 10.58
C GLU A 107 -41.29 11.62 9.30
N TRP A 108 -42.12 11.10 8.40
CA TRP A 108 -41.66 10.56 7.12
C TRP A 108 -41.21 11.64 6.15
N GLU A 109 -41.83 12.81 6.16
CA GLU A 109 -41.37 13.96 5.38
C GLU A 109 -39.93 14.34 5.74
N LYS A 110 -39.59 14.32 7.05
CA LYS A 110 -38.20 14.55 7.51
C LYS A 110 -37.24 13.44 7.06
N LYS A 111 -37.69 12.18 7.09
CA LYS A 111 -36.89 11.03 6.65
C LYS A 111 -36.65 11.04 5.13
N ALA A 112 -37.60 11.54 4.34
CA ALA A 112 -37.47 11.63 2.88
C ALA A 112 -36.29 12.51 2.44
N ALA A 113 -36.04 13.62 3.14
CA ALA A 113 -34.88 14.47 2.88
C ALA A 113 -33.56 13.72 3.08
N ALA A 114 -33.44 12.94 4.16
CA ALA A 114 -32.25 12.13 4.42
C ALA A 114 -32.05 11.02 3.38
N LEU A 115 -33.14 10.38 2.92
CA LEU A 115 -33.09 9.39 1.84
C LEU A 115 -32.57 10.01 0.54
N LYS A 116 -33.04 11.21 0.18
CA LYS A 116 -32.54 11.95 -0.99
C LYS A 116 -31.05 12.24 -0.87
N THR A 117 -30.59 12.76 0.27
CA THR A 117 -29.15 13.03 0.49
C THR A 117 -28.31 11.77 0.36
N ASN A 118 -28.77 10.64 0.90
CA ASN A 118 -28.06 9.37 0.79
C ASN A 118 -28.07 8.81 -0.64
N ALA A 119 -29.15 9.00 -1.40
CA ALA A 119 -29.21 8.65 -2.82
C ALA A 119 -28.20 9.47 -3.63
N ASP A 120 -28.20 10.79 -3.45
CA ASP A 120 -27.27 11.71 -4.12
C ASP A 120 -25.81 11.34 -3.81
N LYS A 121 -25.52 10.99 -2.55
CA LYS A 121 -24.22 10.50 -2.11
C LYS A 121 -23.84 9.17 -2.79
N ALA A 122 -24.73 8.18 -2.80
CA ALA A 122 -24.46 6.88 -3.42
C ALA A 122 -24.14 7.02 -4.92
N ILE A 123 -24.88 7.88 -5.63
CA ILE A 123 -24.64 8.16 -7.06
C ILE A 123 -23.28 8.83 -7.27
N ALA A 124 -22.95 9.83 -6.45
CA ALA A 124 -21.68 10.55 -6.55
C ALA A 124 -20.48 9.63 -6.28
N ASP A 125 -20.54 8.86 -5.19
CA ASP A 125 -19.49 7.92 -4.80
C ASP A 125 -19.30 6.83 -5.86
N PHE A 126 -20.38 6.24 -6.37
CA PHE A 126 -20.32 5.25 -7.45
C PHE A 126 -19.67 5.81 -8.72
N THR A 127 -20.07 7.02 -9.13
CA THR A 127 -19.57 7.67 -10.35
C THR A 127 -18.07 7.96 -10.25
N GLU A 128 -17.63 8.52 -9.13
CA GLU A 128 -16.22 8.84 -8.92
C GLU A 128 -15.37 7.56 -8.77
N ALA A 129 -15.89 6.55 -8.07
CA ALA A 129 -15.23 5.25 -7.95
C ALA A 129 -15.06 4.56 -9.31
N GLN A 130 -16.08 4.58 -10.18
CA GLN A 130 -15.98 4.05 -11.54
C GLN A 130 -14.93 4.77 -12.39
N LYS A 131 -14.92 6.11 -12.33
CA LYS A 131 -13.93 6.93 -13.05
C LYS A 131 -12.51 6.66 -12.56
N THR A 132 -12.32 6.61 -11.25
CA THR A 132 -11.03 6.29 -10.61
C THR A 132 -10.58 4.89 -10.99
N GLY A 133 -11.45 3.88 -10.86
CA GLY A 133 -11.16 2.50 -11.23
C GLY A 133 -10.77 2.35 -12.69
N LYS A 134 -11.49 3.01 -13.61
CA LYS A 134 -11.15 3.00 -15.05
C LYS A 134 -9.77 3.61 -15.29
N THR A 135 -9.47 4.75 -14.67
CA THR A 135 -8.19 5.44 -14.82
C THR A 135 -7.04 4.60 -14.25
N ALA A 136 -7.21 4.09 -13.02
CA ALA A 136 -6.24 3.23 -12.37
C ALA A 136 -5.94 1.96 -13.17
N ARG A 137 -6.97 1.32 -13.74
CA ARG A 137 -6.82 0.12 -14.58
C ARG A 137 -6.00 0.41 -15.85
N THR A 138 -6.25 1.53 -16.51
CA THR A 138 -5.52 1.93 -17.72
C THR A 138 -4.05 2.19 -17.41
N VAL A 139 -3.77 2.99 -16.38
CA VAL A 139 -2.39 3.32 -15.98
C VAL A 139 -1.66 2.07 -15.47
N TYR A 140 -2.34 1.19 -14.74
CA TYR A 140 -1.80 -0.10 -14.31
C TYR A 140 -1.34 -0.93 -15.51
N ALA A 141 -2.18 -1.09 -16.53
CA ALA A 141 -1.87 -1.91 -17.69
C ALA A 141 -0.65 -1.36 -18.47
N ASP A 142 -0.60 -0.05 -18.69
CA ASP A 142 0.52 0.62 -19.35
C ASP A 142 1.83 0.49 -18.54
N SER A 143 1.80 0.78 -17.24
CA SER A 143 2.96 0.66 -16.36
C SER A 143 3.43 -0.79 -16.23
N LYS A 144 2.51 -1.75 -16.19
CA LYS A 144 2.83 -3.18 -16.18
C LYS A 144 3.57 -3.60 -17.45
N ALA A 145 3.06 -3.22 -18.62
CA ALA A 145 3.69 -3.55 -19.90
C ALA A 145 5.12 -2.97 -19.99
N LYS A 146 5.29 -1.69 -19.64
CA LYS A 146 6.60 -1.02 -19.59
C LYS A 146 7.56 -1.69 -18.61
N TYR A 147 7.09 -2.05 -17.43
CA TYR A 147 7.90 -2.74 -16.43
C TYR A 147 8.31 -4.15 -16.89
N GLU A 148 7.40 -4.92 -17.50
CA GLU A 148 7.68 -6.26 -18.01
C GLU A 148 8.71 -6.22 -19.15
N GLU A 149 8.59 -5.25 -20.07
CA GLU A 149 9.58 -5.04 -21.12
C GLU A 149 10.96 -4.66 -20.55
N PHE A 150 10.99 -3.70 -19.62
CA PHE A 150 12.21 -3.30 -18.91
C PHE A 150 12.86 -4.51 -18.21
N LYS A 151 12.08 -5.31 -17.48
CA LYS A 151 12.57 -6.48 -16.75
C LYS A 151 13.13 -7.53 -17.70
N LYS A 152 12.43 -7.80 -18.81
CA LYS A 152 12.90 -8.73 -19.85
C LYS A 152 14.24 -8.31 -20.44
N GLY A 153 14.45 -7.01 -20.64
CA GLY A 153 15.73 -6.45 -21.09
C GLY A 153 16.90 -6.65 -20.12
N LYS A 154 16.61 -6.90 -18.84
CA LYS A 154 17.61 -7.08 -17.77
C LYS A 154 17.76 -8.53 -17.31
N GLU A 155 16.83 -9.41 -17.66
CA GLU A 155 16.72 -10.76 -17.10
C GLU A 155 17.95 -11.63 -17.40
N GLN A 156 18.45 -11.59 -18.63
CA GLN A 156 19.66 -12.34 -19.00
C GLN A 156 20.90 -11.85 -18.26
N GLU A 157 21.08 -10.54 -18.12
CA GLU A 157 22.19 -9.94 -17.39
C GLU A 157 22.09 -10.29 -15.89
N TYR A 158 20.89 -10.20 -15.33
CA TYR A 158 20.61 -10.54 -13.94
C TYR A 158 20.98 -11.98 -13.61
N GLU A 159 20.48 -12.95 -14.39
CA GLU A 159 20.79 -14.37 -14.18
C GLU A 159 22.27 -14.68 -14.43
N LYS A 160 22.91 -14.03 -15.41
CA LYS A 160 24.35 -14.17 -15.66
C LYS A 160 25.18 -13.72 -14.45
N ILE A 161 24.88 -12.52 -13.90
CA ILE A 161 25.61 -11.98 -12.74
C ILE A 161 25.34 -12.84 -11.50
N LYS A 162 24.09 -13.25 -11.27
CA LYS A 162 23.70 -14.11 -10.16
C LYS A 162 24.41 -15.47 -10.18
N ASN A 163 24.49 -16.11 -11.36
CA ASN A 163 25.24 -17.35 -11.51
C ASN A 163 26.74 -17.15 -11.28
N ARG A 164 27.30 -16.03 -11.77
CA ARG A 164 28.71 -15.69 -11.52
C ARG A 164 28.98 -15.50 -10.02
N LEU A 165 28.07 -14.89 -9.27
CA LEU A 165 28.19 -14.79 -7.81
C LEU A 165 28.21 -16.16 -7.14
N ALA A 166 27.33 -17.07 -7.55
CA ALA A 166 27.26 -18.42 -6.99
C ALA A 166 28.56 -19.21 -7.24
N GLU A 167 29.17 -19.07 -8.42
CA GLU A 167 30.46 -19.70 -8.70
C GLU A 167 31.61 -19.06 -7.93
N LEU A 168 31.68 -17.72 -7.87
CA LEU A 168 32.71 -17.02 -7.12
C LEU A 168 32.64 -17.34 -5.63
N GLN A 169 31.43 -17.44 -5.06
CA GLN A 169 31.22 -17.77 -3.65
C GLN A 169 31.91 -19.08 -3.24
N LYS A 170 31.93 -20.10 -4.11
CA LYS A 170 32.59 -21.39 -3.84
C LYS A 170 34.09 -21.26 -3.63
N THR A 171 34.69 -20.17 -4.12
CA THR A 171 36.13 -19.90 -4.03
C THR A 171 36.50 -18.95 -2.89
N VAL A 172 35.52 -18.37 -2.20
CA VAL A 172 35.74 -17.47 -1.06
C VAL A 172 35.84 -18.27 0.23
N GLU A 173 36.80 -17.92 1.08
CA GLU A 173 36.98 -18.55 2.40
C GLU A 173 35.71 -18.37 3.28
N PRO A 174 35.14 -19.44 3.85
CA PRO A 174 33.83 -19.38 4.50
C PRO A 174 33.71 -18.40 5.66
N LYS A 175 34.75 -18.29 6.53
CA LYS A 175 34.69 -17.40 7.70
C LYS A 175 34.66 -15.93 7.29
N VAL A 176 35.52 -15.54 6.34
CA VAL A 176 35.52 -14.19 5.79
C VAL A 176 34.23 -13.88 5.03
N PHE A 177 33.68 -14.86 4.29
CA PHE A 177 32.41 -14.70 3.60
C PHE A 177 31.21 -14.48 4.54
N GLU A 178 31.20 -15.14 5.70
CA GLU A 178 30.18 -14.92 6.72
C GLU A 178 30.18 -13.47 7.22
N VAL A 179 31.36 -12.91 7.50
CA VAL A 179 31.50 -11.52 7.91
C VAL A 179 31.08 -10.56 6.80
N TYR A 180 31.46 -10.85 5.55
CA TYR A 180 31.02 -10.09 4.37
C TYR A 180 29.48 -10.00 4.32
N LYS A 181 28.79 -11.14 4.44
CA LYS A 181 27.32 -11.21 4.41
C LYS A 181 26.66 -10.39 5.52
N GLN A 182 27.23 -10.41 6.73
CA GLN A 182 26.71 -9.61 7.84
C GLN A 182 26.75 -8.11 7.52
N ILE A 183 27.85 -7.63 6.94
CA ILE A 183 28.02 -6.22 6.59
C ILE A 183 27.08 -5.82 5.45
N THR A 184 26.96 -6.64 4.40
CA THR A 184 26.08 -6.33 3.26
C THR A 184 24.60 -6.42 3.60
N ALA A 185 24.20 -7.29 4.55
CA ALA A 185 22.84 -7.32 5.09
C ALA A 185 22.43 -6.00 5.78
N GLU A 186 23.39 -5.21 6.27
CA GLU A 186 23.17 -3.86 6.81
C GLU A 186 23.12 -2.78 5.71
N GLY A 187 23.19 -3.16 4.42
CA GLY A 187 23.25 -2.23 3.30
C GLY A 187 24.60 -1.52 3.14
N LYS A 188 25.66 -1.99 3.81
CA LYS A 188 26.98 -1.36 3.78
C LYS A 188 27.84 -1.91 2.65
N TYR A 189 27.82 -1.20 1.53
CA TYR A 189 28.63 -1.49 0.36
C TYR A 189 29.68 -0.39 0.12
N PRO A 190 30.84 -0.72 -0.46
CA PRO A 190 31.48 -2.05 -0.41
C PRO A 190 31.72 -2.49 1.04
N ALA A 191 31.69 -3.80 1.33
CA ALA A 191 31.92 -4.34 2.67
C ALA A 191 33.42 -4.49 3.01
N PHE A 192 34.25 -4.62 1.98
CA PHE A 192 35.70 -4.81 2.00
C PHE A 192 36.35 -3.62 1.29
N VAL A 193 37.23 -2.89 1.98
CA VAL A 193 37.87 -1.67 1.45
C VAL A 193 39.37 -1.64 1.76
N PRO A 194 40.20 -1.02 0.92
CA PRO A 194 41.61 -0.88 1.23
C PRO A 194 41.80 0.08 2.41
N ALA A 195 42.89 -0.10 3.16
CA ALA A 195 43.41 0.96 4.01
C ALA A 195 43.87 2.13 3.14
N ILE A 196 43.67 3.35 3.64
CA ILE A 196 44.19 4.58 3.03
C ILE A 196 45.14 5.26 4.02
N GLY A 197 45.99 6.17 3.55
CA GLY A 197 47.03 6.81 4.37
C GLY A 197 48.33 6.03 4.40
N ASP A 198 49.26 6.44 5.26
CA ASP A 198 50.57 5.81 5.41
C ASP A 198 50.54 4.65 6.43
N ASP A 199 51.60 3.83 6.46
CA ASP A 199 51.72 2.69 7.36
C ASP A 199 51.72 3.10 8.86
N ALA A 200 52.07 4.35 9.18
CA ALA A 200 52.09 4.88 10.55
C ALA A 200 50.69 5.30 11.02
N SER A 201 49.88 5.84 10.11
CA SER A 201 48.56 6.41 10.36
C SER A 201 47.52 5.93 9.33
N PRO A 202 47.30 4.61 9.19
CA PRO A 202 46.31 4.09 8.28
C PRO A 202 44.89 4.48 8.75
N ALA A 203 44.00 4.65 7.78
CA ALA A 203 42.60 4.97 7.96
C ALA A 203 41.70 4.08 7.10
N CYS A 204 40.42 4.04 7.44
CA CYS A 204 39.43 3.27 6.70
C CYS A 204 39.17 3.89 5.32
N GLY A 205 39.36 3.13 4.24
CA GLY A 205 39.06 3.58 2.87
C GLY A 205 37.58 3.84 2.57
N ALA A 206 36.66 3.55 3.50
CA ALA A 206 35.24 3.85 3.34
C ALA A 206 34.79 5.11 4.06
N CYS A 207 35.15 5.27 5.34
CA CYS A 207 34.67 6.39 6.17
C CYS A 207 35.76 7.40 6.53
N GLY A 208 37.02 7.17 6.14
CA GLY A 208 38.14 8.08 6.38
C GLY A 208 38.66 8.12 7.82
N MET A 209 38.05 7.36 8.74
CA MET A 209 38.45 7.36 10.15
C MET A 209 39.76 6.61 10.36
N GLY A 210 40.67 7.20 11.14
CA GLY A 210 41.95 6.59 11.52
C GLY A 210 41.76 5.32 12.36
N LEU A 211 42.64 4.35 12.18
CA LEU A 211 42.57 3.06 12.87
C LEU A 211 43.10 3.13 14.29
N SER A 212 42.47 2.40 15.21
CA SER A 212 42.99 2.25 16.59
C SER A 212 44.31 1.48 16.61
N GLY A 213 45.01 1.51 17.74
CA GLY A 213 46.24 0.71 17.93
C GLY A 213 46.00 -0.78 17.65
N THR A 214 44.90 -1.34 18.15
CA THR A 214 44.53 -2.75 17.93
C THR A 214 44.26 -3.02 16.44
N ALA A 215 43.46 -2.19 15.77
CA ALA A 215 43.16 -2.37 14.35
C ALA A 215 44.40 -2.20 13.46
N LYS A 216 45.35 -1.32 13.82
CA LYS A 216 46.66 -1.22 13.15
C LYS A 216 47.48 -2.49 13.33
N SER A 217 47.53 -3.04 14.55
CA SER A 217 48.20 -4.30 14.84
C SER A 217 47.60 -5.46 14.06
N ASP A 218 46.27 -5.58 14.01
CA ASP A 218 45.58 -6.61 13.23
C ASP A 218 45.85 -6.47 11.73
N LEU A 219 45.76 -5.25 11.19
CA LEU A 219 46.07 -4.98 9.79
C LEU A 219 47.51 -5.36 9.42
N LYS A 220 48.48 -5.10 10.32
CA LYS A 220 49.88 -5.44 10.13
C LYS A 220 50.15 -6.94 10.24
N ASN A 221 49.55 -7.61 11.23
CA ASN A 221 49.86 -9.01 11.57
C ASN A 221 49.04 -10.01 10.74
N GLN A 222 47.78 -9.67 10.43
CA GLN A 222 46.83 -10.55 9.74
C GLN A 222 46.55 -10.11 8.29
N GLY A 223 46.92 -8.87 7.94
CA GLY A 223 46.66 -8.28 6.63
C GLY A 223 45.27 -7.63 6.49
N TYR A 224 44.43 -7.71 7.53
CA TYR A 224 43.10 -7.11 7.57
C TYR A 224 42.66 -6.75 9.00
N CYS A 225 41.69 -5.86 9.14
CA CYS A 225 41.05 -5.51 10.41
C CYS A 225 39.59 -5.04 10.20
N ARG A 226 38.85 -4.79 11.29
CA ARG A 226 37.50 -4.21 11.24
C ARG A 226 37.56 -2.72 11.61
N CYS A 227 36.93 -1.88 10.79
CA CYS A 227 36.73 -0.47 11.15
C CYS A 227 35.79 -0.37 12.36
N GLU A 228 36.22 0.27 13.44
CA GLU A 228 35.38 0.43 14.64
C GLU A 228 34.19 1.37 14.40
N THR A 229 34.30 2.30 13.45
CA THR A 229 33.25 3.28 13.14
C THR A 229 32.19 2.72 12.19
N CYS A 230 32.59 2.26 10.99
CA CYS A 230 31.64 1.83 9.96
C CYS A 230 31.45 0.31 9.87
N ARG A 231 32.23 -0.47 10.63
CA ARG A 231 32.22 -1.94 10.67
C ARG A 231 32.65 -2.66 9.39
N ARG A 232 33.10 -1.95 8.35
CA ARG A 232 33.65 -2.59 7.13
C ARG A 232 34.97 -3.28 7.43
N ILE A 233 35.30 -4.28 6.62
CA ILE A 233 36.61 -4.93 6.68
C ILE A 233 37.60 -4.09 5.88
N ILE A 234 38.77 -3.84 6.47
CA ILE A 234 39.86 -3.09 5.89
C ILE A 234 40.99 -4.05 5.61
N PHE A 235 41.59 -3.99 4.42
CA PHE A 235 42.75 -4.81 4.07
C PHE A 235 43.94 -3.95 3.68
N LYS A 236 45.15 -4.50 3.86
CA LYS A 236 46.38 -3.87 3.36
C LYS A 236 46.47 -4.16 1.86
N GLN A 237 46.46 -3.11 1.05
CA GLN A 237 46.70 -3.23 -0.38
C GLN A 237 48.21 -3.47 -0.57
N GLU A 238 48.57 -4.53 -1.29
CA GLU A 238 49.96 -4.80 -1.69
C GLU A 238 50.48 -3.73 -2.65
#